data_AF-A0A8W8JBF4-F1
#
_entry.id   AF-A0A8W8JBF4-F1
#
_cell.length_a   1.000
_cell.length_b   1.000
_cell.length_c   1.000
_cell.angle_alpha   90.00
_cell.angle_beta   90.00
_cell.angle_gamma   90.00
#
_symmetry.space_group_name_H-M   'P 1'
#
loop_
_entity.id
_entity.type
_entity.pdbx_description
1 polymer ?
#
loop_
_entity_poly.entity_id
_entity_poly.type
_entity_poly.pdbx_seq_one_letter_code
_entity_poly.pdbx_strand_id
1 'polypeptide(L)'
;EELACVPIRKSEPVVSYRETVSQKSSQVCLSKSGNKHCRVYMTAEPMPDGLPEEFDSGKVTGMKDVKERGKFLSEEFGMDSHQTRKIWCFGPSTSGPNMLMDVTKACQYLHEVKDTVVAGFQWATEEGVLCEENMRGVQFNLEDLVAHSDPAHRKGAQMIPATRRCLFASFLTASPRILEPVYQVDIDVPPSVMGGVFNVLSKRRGHVIEEQQKSGSPMYSIKAHLPVNESFGFAAELRGQTGGQAFPQCVFDHWQLLPGDPLEQTTRAGAVVTNIRQRKGLNPVIPKLDNFLDKL
;
A
#
# COMPACT_ATOMS: atom_id res chain seq x y z
N GLU A 1 -22.23 -4.90 25.11
CA GLU A 1 -22.16 -5.67 26.36
C GLU A 1 -23.36 -6.60 26.53
N GLU A 2 -24.54 -6.25 26.01
CA GLU A 2 -25.71 -7.14 25.98
C GLU A 2 -25.49 -8.44 25.19
N LEU A 3 -24.72 -8.41 24.09
CA LEU A 3 -24.45 -9.62 23.29
C LEU A 3 -23.30 -10.48 23.84
N ALA A 4 -22.28 -9.85 24.44
CA ALA A 4 -21.06 -10.53 24.83
C ALA A 4 -21.02 -10.87 26.33
N CYS A 5 -21.81 -10.17 27.15
CA CYS A 5 -21.89 -10.31 28.62
C CYS A 5 -20.53 -10.31 29.35
N VAL A 6 -19.51 -9.69 28.75
CA VAL A 6 -18.16 -9.56 29.32
C VAL A 6 -17.68 -8.10 29.23
N PRO A 7 -16.80 -7.64 30.14
CA PRO A 7 -16.22 -6.31 30.08
C PRO A 7 -15.38 -6.14 28.80
N ILE A 8 -15.70 -5.12 27.99
CA ILE A 8 -14.99 -4.82 26.75
C ILE A 8 -14.09 -3.60 26.97
N ARG A 9 -12.80 -3.76 26.68
CA ARG A 9 -11.87 -2.63 26.59
C ARG A 9 -11.97 -2.04 25.18
N LYS A 10 -12.47 -0.82 25.07
CA LYS A 10 -12.56 -0.09 23.80
C LYS A 10 -11.32 0.78 23.63
N SER A 11 -10.56 0.56 22.55
CA SER A 11 -9.50 1.47 22.14
C SER A 11 -10.05 2.50 21.16
N GLU A 12 -9.26 3.54 20.88
CA GLU A 12 -9.54 4.39 19.74
C GLU A 12 -9.46 3.58 18.43
N PRO A 13 -10.31 3.89 17.45
CA PRO A 13 -10.24 3.29 16.12
C PRO A 13 -8.89 3.61 15.47
N VAL A 14 -8.37 2.62 14.75
CA VAL A 14 -7.07 2.72 14.07
C VAL A 14 -7.30 2.80 12.56
N VAL A 15 -6.62 3.75 11.92
CA VAL A 15 -6.57 3.85 10.45
C VAL A 15 -5.47 2.95 9.91
N SER A 16 -5.80 2.13 8.92
CA SER A 16 -4.83 1.36 8.14
C SER A 16 -4.24 2.22 7.03
N TYR A 17 -2.93 2.16 6.87
CA TYR A 17 -2.20 2.86 5.81
C TYR A 17 -1.71 1.85 4.76
N ARG A 18 -1.10 2.32 3.68
CA ARG A 18 -0.38 1.43 2.75
C ARG A 18 1.03 1.94 2.49
N GLU A 19 1.95 1.03 2.30
CA GLU A 19 3.34 1.35 1.96
C GLU A 19 3.55 1.29 0.46
N THR A 20 4.22 2.28 -0.13
CA THR A 20 4.47 2.34 -1.58
C THR A 20 5.85 2.93 -1.89
N VAL A 21 6.22 2.99 -3.16
CA VAL A 21 7.48 3.56 -3.65
C VAL A 21 7.15 4.61 -4.71
N SER A 22 7.93 5.69 -4.78
CA SER A 22 7.69 6.74 -5.80
C SER A 22 8.63 6.65 -7.01
N GLN A 23 9.73 5.90 -6.91
CA GLN A 23 10.75 5.85 -7.95
C GLN A 23 11.26 4.42 -8.14
N LYS A 24 11.96 4.18 -9.25
CA LYS A 24 12.74 2.96 -9.39
C LYS A 24 13.89 2.95 -8.39
N SER A 25 14.22 1.75 -7.90
CA SER A 25 15.37 1.51 -7.04
C SER A 25 16.64 2.14 -7.62
N SER A 26 17.37 2.88 -6.79
CA SER A 26 18.62 3.53 -7.19
C SER A 26 19.75 2.54 -7.54
N GLN A 27 19.63 1.28 -7.09
CA GLN A 27 20.58 0.21 -7.34
C GLN A 27 19.89 -1.16 -7.31
N VAL A 28 20.54 -2.17 -7.90
CA VAL A 28 20.16 -3.58 -7.71
C VAL A 28 20.53 -3.99 -6.29
N CYS A 29 19.55 -4.45 -5.51
CA CYS A 29 19.78 -4.89 -4.14
C CYS A 29 20.10 -6.38 -4.10
N LEU A 30 20.99 -6.77 -3.18
CA LEU A 30 21.41 -8.16 -2.94
C LEU A 30 21.08 -8.56 -1.50
N SER A 31 20.52 -9.76 -1.34
CA SER A 31 20.51 -10.48 -0.05
C SER A 31 21.00 -11.91 -0.21
N LYS A 32 21.78 -12.38 0.77
CA LYS A 32 22.27 -13.75 0.91
C LYS A 32 21.33 -14.57 1.79
N SER A 33 21.25 -15.87 1.56
CA SER A 33 20.60 -16.81 2.49
C SER A 33 21.38 -16.91 3.81
N GLY A 34 20.72 -17.41 4.87
CA GLY A 34 21.37 -17.59 6.18
C GLY A 34 22.63 -18.46 6.13
N ASN A 35 22.63 -19.47 5.26
CA ASN A 35 23.79 -20.32 4.97
C ASN A 35 24.78 -19.73 3.94
N LYS A 36 24.53 -18.52 3.42
CA LYS A 36 25.36 -17.79 2.44
C LYS A 36 25.59 -18.46 1.08
N HIS A 37 24.90 -19.57 0.80
CA HIS A 37 25.04 -20.30 -0.46
C HIS A 37 24.13 -19.79 -1.57
N CYS A 38 23.02 -19.14 -1.22
CA CYS A 38 22.10 -18.56 -2.17
C CYS A 38 22.15 -17.03 -2.12
N ARG A 39 21.90 -16.39 -3.27
CA ARG A 39 21.86 -14.93 -3.42
C ARG A 39 20.64 -14.55 -4.24
N VAL A 40 19.93 -13.51 -3.82
CA VAL A 40 18.76 -12.96 -4.50
C VAL A 40 19.08 -11.52 -4.87
N TYR A 41 18.81 -11.14 -6.12
CA TYR A 41 19.02 -9.78 -6.63
C TYR A 41 17.70 -9.21 -7.12
N MET A 42 17.29 -8.05 -6.60
CA MET A 42 16.00 -7.44 -6.94
C MET A 42 16.08 -5.92 -7.08
N THR A 43 15.17 -5.39 -7.89
CA THR A 43 14.79 -3.97 -7.90
C THR A 43 13.30 -3.84 -7.62
N ALA A 44 12.89 -2.64 -7.17
CA ALA A 44 11.52 -2.24 -6.97
C ALA A 44 11.26 -0.93 -7.74
N GLU A 45 10.07 -0.78 -8.29
CA GLU A 45 9.61 0.43 -8.97
C GLU A 45 8.09 0.60 -8.75
N PRO A 46 7.55 1.84 -8.87
CA PRO A 46 6.11 2.04 -8.81
C PRO A 46 5.42 1.27 -9.94
N MET A 47 4.26 0.68 -9.65
CA MET A 47 3.38 0.18 -10.69
C MET A 47 2.86 1.35 -11.55
N PRO A 48 2.44 1.08 -12.80
CA PRO A 48 1.78 2.09 -13.63
C PRO A 48 0.61 2.76 -12.91
N ASP A 49 0.46 4.06 -13.11
CA ASP A 49 -0.64 4.84 -12.54
C ASP A 49 -2.00 4.26 -12.97
N GLY A 50 -2.96 4.21 -12.05
CA GLY A 50 -4.30 3.66 -12.31
C GLY A 50 -4.38 2.13 -12.25
N LEU A 51 -3.26 1.41 -12.36
CA LEU A 51 -3.26 -0.05 -12.25
C LEU A 51 -3.68 -0.54 -10.86
N PRO A 52 -3.18 0.04 -9.74
CA PRO A 52 -3.61 -0.35 -8.40
C PRO A 52 -5.13 -0.26 -8.18
N GLU A 53 -5.79 0.72 -8.79
CA GLU A 53 -7.25 0.95 -8.72
C GLU A 53 -8.02 -0.16 -9.46
N GLU A 54 -7.47 -0.71 -10.54
CA GLU A 54 -8.08 -1.86 -11.25
C GLU A 54 -7.99 -3.19 -10.48
N PHE A 55 -7.15 -3.25 -9.44
CA PHE A 55 -7.22 -4.34 -8.46
C PHE A 55 -8.38 -4.13 -7.48
N ASP A 56 -8.63 -2.88 -7.06
CA ASP A 56 -9.72 -2.55 -6.13
C ASP A 56 -11.09 -2.77 -6.79
N SER A 57 -11.20 -2.53 -8.10
CA SER A 57 -12.38 -2.85 -8.91
C SER A 57 -12.60 -4.36 -9.12
N GLY A 58 -11.58 -5.18 -8.83
CA GLY A 58 -11.59 -6.63 -9.06
C GLY A 58 -11.39 -7.04 -10.53
N LYS A 59 -11.13 -6.10 -11.44
CA LYS A 59 -10.97 -6.38 -12.87
C LYS A 59 -9.74 -7.25 -13.15
N VAL A 60 -8.58 -6.89 -12.57
CA VAL A 60 -7.33 -7.64 -12.78
C VAL A 60 -7.36 -9.01 -12.10
N THR A 61 -7.94 -9.09 -10.89
CA THR A 61 -8.04 -10.34 -10.11
C THR A 61 -9.11 -11.28 -10.66
N GLY A 62 -10.15 -10.74 -11.30
CA GLY A 62 -11.17 -11.50 -12.02
C GLY A 62 -10.65 -12.17 -13.29
N MET A 63 -9.61 -11.62 -13.92
CA MET A 63 -8.95 -12.21 -15.12
C MET A 63 -8.08 -13.41 -14.73
N LYS A 64 -8.68 -14.61 -14.80
CA LYS A 64 -7.98 -15.87 -14.50
C LYS A 64 -6.98 -16.29 -15.59
N ASP A 65 -7.22 -15.90 -16.84
CA ASP A 65 -6.33 -16.25 -17.95
C ASP A 65 -5.11 -15.32 -18.03
N VAL A 66 -3.92 -15.92 -18.08
CA VAL A 66 -2.65 -15.18 -18.09
C VAL A 66 -2.47 -14.39 -19.39
N LYS A 67 -2.97 -14.88 -20.53
CA LYS A 67 -2.83 -14.19 -21.82
C LYS A 67 -3.78 -13.00 -21.89
N GLU A 68 -5.03 -13.17 -21.46
CA GLU A 68 -6.02 -12.10 -21.37
C GLU A 68 -5.53 -10.99 -20.46
N ARG A 69 -5.09 -11.33 -19.24
CA ARG A 69 -4.51 -10.35 -18.31
C ARG A 69 -3.28 -9.67 -18.89
N GLY A 70 -2.39 -10.41 -19.54
CA GLY A 70 -1.19 -9.83 -20.16
C GLY A 70 -1.51 -8.90 -21.34
N LYS A 71 -2.58 -9.17 -22.09
CA LYS A 71 -3.09 -8.29 -23.14
C LYS A 71 -3.67 -7.01 -22.55
N PHE A 72 -4.52 -7.11 -21.53
CA PHE A 72 -5.09 -5.97 -20.81
C PHE A 72 -4.00 -5.03 -20.25
N LEU A 73 -3.00 -5.60 -19.56
CA LEU A 73 -1.87 -4.83 -19.02
C LEU A 73 -1.05 -4.13 -20.11
N SER A 74 -0.97 -4.73 -21.30
CA SER A 74 -0.22 -4.15 -22.42
C SER A 74 -0.98 -3.04 -23.13
N GLU A 75 -2.28 -3.24 -23.38
CA GLU A 75 -3.14 -2.29 -24.10
C GLU A 75 -3.49 -1.07 -23.25
N GLU A 76 -3.83 -1.24 -21.97
CA GLU A 76 -4.30 -0.14 -21.11
C GLU A 76 -3.15 0.56 -20.37
N PHE A 77 -2.10 -0.17 -19.99
CA PHE A 77 -1.00 0.33 -19.16
C PHE A 77 0.36 0.36 -19.87
N GLY A 78 0.40 0.01 -21.16
CA GLY A 78 1.63 0.07 -21.97
C GLY A 78 2.72 -0.90 -21.53
N MET A 79 2.39 -1.92 -20.73
CA MET A 79 3.38 -2.91 -20.30
C MET A 79 3.82 -3.80 -21.47
N ASP A 80 5.09 -4.21 -21.48
CA ASP A 80 5.58 -5.10 -22.53
C ASP A 80 4.89 -6.47 -22.47
N SER A 81 4.34 -6.93 -23.61
CA SER A 81 3.57 -8.18 -23.69
C SER A 81 4.38 -9.43 -23.35
N HIS A 82 5.71 -9.40 -23.52
CA HIS A 82 6.57 -10.50 -23.10
C HIS A 82 6.82 -10.46 -21.58
N GLN A 83 6.97 -9.28 -21.00
CA GLN A 83 7.14 -9.10 -19.54
C GLN A 83 5.87 -9.48 -18.76
N THR A 84 4.68 -9.17 -19.26
CA THR A 84 3.42 -9.49 -18.54
C THR A 84 3.21 -11.00 -18.36
N ARG A 85 3.78 -11.83 -19.25
CA ARG A 85 3.77 -13.31 -19.12
C ARG A 85 4.72 -13.83 -18.04
N LYS A 86 5.67 -13.01 -17.59
CA LYS A 86 6.67 -13.34 -16.57
C LYS A 86 6.27 -12.83 -15.18
N ILE A 87 5.05 -12.33 -15.01
CA ILE A 87 4.49 -12.05 -13.69
C ILE A 87 4.31 -13.38 -12.94
N TRP A 88 4.99 -13.52 -11.81
CA TRP A 88 4.92 -14.73 -10.98
C TRP A 88 3.71 -14.75 -10.08
N CYS A 89 3.39 -13.64 -9.43
CA CYS A 89 2.24 -13.51 -8.55
C CYS A 89 1.92 -12.04 -8.26
N PHE A 90 0.71 -11.82 -7.75
CA PHE A 90 0.32 -10.56 -7.12
C PHE A 90 0.32 -10.71 -5.60
N GLY A 91 0.31 -9.61 -4.84
CA GLY A 91 0.39 -9.67 -3.39
C GLY A 91 -0.11 -8.39 -2.71
N PRO A 92 -0.51 -8.44 -1.43
CA PRO A 92 -0.61 -9.64 -0.59
C PRO A 92 -1.78 -10.56 -1.00
N SER A 93 -1.86 -11.75 -0.39
CA SER A 93 -2.93 -12.73 -0.58
C SER A 93 -3.23 -13.12 -2.03
N THR A 94 -2.23 -13.11 -2.91
CA THR A 94 -2.35 -13.43 -4.36
C THR A 94 -3.26 -12.52 -5.18
N SER A 95 -3.88 -11.51 -4.57
CA SER A 95 -4.87 -10.62 -5.19
C SER A 95 -4.57 -9.14 -4.97
N GLY A 96 -3.62 -8.80 -4.12
CA GLY A 96 -3.30 -7.42 -3.79
C GLY A 96 -2.58 -6.67 -4.93
N PRO A 97 -2.61 -5.34 -4.89
CA PRO A 97 -2.03 -4.46 -5.89
C PRO A 97 -0.51 -4.34 -5.68
N ASN A 98 0.23 -5.43 -5.83
CA ASN A 98 1.68 -5.46 -5.96
C ASN A 98 2.03 -6.62 -6.89
N MET A 99 3.11 -6.53 -7.65
CA MET A 99 3.50 -7.59 -8.58
C MET A 99 4.95 -8.01 -8.44
N LEU A 100 5.20 -9.31 -8.56
CA LEU A 100 6.53 -9.88 -8.67
C LEU A 100 6.77 -10.36 -10.10
N MET A 101 7.79 -9.81 -10.76
CA MET A 101 8.18 -10.16 -12.13
C MET A 101 9.54 -10.83 -12.18
N ASP A 102 9.66 -11.83 -13.04
CA ASP A 102 10.93 -12.47 -13.36
C ASP A 102 11.58 -11.80 -14.58
N VAL A 103 12.69 -11.12 -14.34
CA VAL A 103 13.52 -10.51 -15.39
C VAL A 103 14.88 -11.19 -15.52
N THR A 104 15.06 -12.35 -14.87
CA THR A 104 16.32 -13.10 -14.84
C THR A 104 16.72 -13.60 -16.24
N LYS A 105 18.02 -13.82 -16.41
CA LYS A 105 18.60 -14.41 -17.62
C LYS A 105 19.34 -15.70 -17.25
N ALA A 106 18.79 -16.85 -17.67
CA ALA A 106 19.42 -18.17 -17.53
C ALA A 106 19.80 -18.57 -16.09
N CYS A 107 18.88 -18.37 -15.13
CA CYS A 107 19.07 -18.83 -13.75
C CYS A 107 18.81 -20.35 -13.62
N GLN A 108 19.80 -21.08 -13.10
CA GLN A 108 19.64 -22.51 -12.80
C GLN A 108 18.74 -22.71 -11.58
N TYR A 109 17.88 -23.73 -11.62
CA TYR A 109 16.99 -24.12 -10.53
C TYR A 109 15.93 -23.08 -10.13
N LEU A 110 15.71 -22.05 -10.96
CA LEU A 110 14.74 -20.98 -10.71
C LEU A 110 13.33 -21.50 -10.43
N HIS A 111 12.91 -22.53 -11.17
CA HIS A 111 11.59 -23.15 -11.03
C HIS A 111 11.40 -23.84 -9.67
N GLU A 112 12.47 -24.38 -9.07
CA GLU A 112 12.40 -25.06 -7.77
C GLU A 112 12.29 -24.08 -6.60
N VAL A 113 12.84 -22.87 -6.76
CA VAL A 113 12.80 -21.82 -5.73
C VAL A 113 11.61 -20.88 -5.89
N LYS A 114 10.90 -20.93 -7.02
CA LYS A 114 9.77 -20.04 -7.34
C LYS A 114 8.78 -19.92 -6.19
N ASP A 115 8.29 -21.04 -5.66
CA ASP A 115 7.28 -21.04 -4.59
C ASP A 115 7.81 -20.39 -3.30
N THR A 116 9.10 -20.57 -3.01
CA THR A 116 9.73 -19.95 -1.84
C THR A 116 9.91 -18.45 -1.99
N VAL A 117 10.21 -17.97 -3.20
CA VAL A 117 10.30 -16.54 -3.50
C VAL A 117 8.91 -15.91 -3.46
N VAL A 118 7.89 -16.58 -4.02
CA VAL A 118 6.49 -16.16 -3.95
C VAL A 118 6.03 -16.06 -2.49
N ALA A 119 6.34 -17.05 -1.65
CA ALA A 119 6.01 -17.00 -0.23
C ALA A 119 6.69 -15.82 0.51
N GLY A 120 7.97 -15.56 0.22
CA GLY A 120 8.67 -14.39 0.74
C GLY A 120 8.05 -13.06 0.29
N PHE A 121 7.57 -13.01 -0.95
CA PHE A 121 6.87 -11.85 -1.50
C PHE A 121 5.47 -11.64 -0.88
N GLN A 122 4.67 -12.69 -0.68
CA GLN A 122 3.38 -12.55 0.01
C GLN A 122 3.58 -11.98 1.41
N TRP A 123 4.56 -12.49 2.14
CA TRP A 123 4.86 -12.00 3.48
C TRP A 123 5.37 -10.55 3.49
N ALA A 124 6.28 -10.20 2.58
CA ALA A 124 6.81 -8.85 2.48
C ALA A 124 5.75 -7.81 2.11
N THR A 125 4.78 -8.18 1.26
CA THR A 125 3.71 -7.28 0.83
C THR A 125 2.56 -7.19 1.84
N GLU A 126 2.43 -8.15 2.74
CA GLU A 126 1.51 -8.09 3.87
C GLU A 126 2.07 -7.23 5.02
N GLU A 127 3.36 -7.39 5.33
CA GLU A 127 4.05 -6.66 6.39
C GLU A 127 5.21 -5.84 5.81
N GLY A 128 4.92 -4.60 5.42
CA GLY A 128 5.90 -3.66 4.86
C GLY A 128 7.01 -3.23 5.83
N VAL A 129 8.10 -2.69 5.27
CA VAL A 129 9.32 -2.35 6.02
C VAL A 129 9.17 -1.08 6.88
N LEU A 130 8.30 -0.14 6.49
CA LEU A 130 8.15 1.13 7.19
C LEU A 130 7.44 0.93 8.52
N CYS A 131 6.31 0.23 8.55
CA CYS A 131 5.48 0.09 9.73
C CYS A 131 4.62 -1.18 9.77
N GLU A 132 4.99 -2.22 9.01
CA GLU A 132 4.24 -3.48 8.88
C GLU A 132 2.79 -3.25 8.44
N GLU A 133 2.56 -2.27 7.57
CA GLU A 133 1.30 -2.11 6.85
C GLU A 133 1.43 -2.76 5.46
N ASN A 134 0.31 -3.16 4.89
CA ASN A 134 0.31 -3.80 3.57
C ASN A 134 0.91 -2.85 2.52
N MET A 135 1.73 -3.40 1.63
CA MET A 135 2.23 -2.66 0.48
C MET A 135 1.11 -2.45 -0.55
N ARG A 136 1.21 -1.38 -1.34
CA ARG A 136 0.34 -1.09 -2.49
C ARG A 136 1.15 -0.38 -3.56
N GLY A 137 0.90 -0.71 -4.82
CA GLY A 137 1.47 0.02 -5.95
C GLY A 137 2.92 -0.34 -6.26
N VAL A 138 3.43 -1.50 -5.82
CA VAL A 138 4.85 -1.83 -5.99
C VAL A 138 5.05 -2.98 -6.97
N GLN A 139 5.91 -2.76 -7.97
CA GLN A 139 6.42 -3.78 -8.87
C GLN A 139 7.84 -4.16 -8.44
N PHE A 140 8.06 -5.43 -8.14
CA PHE A 140 9.38 -5.98 -7.85
C PHE A 140 9.88 -6.82 -9.02
N ASN A 141 11.12 -6.59 -9.41
CA ASN A 141 11.79 -7.32 -10.48
C ASN A 141 12.87 -8.21 -9.88
N LEU A 142 12.78 -9.53 -10.11
CA LEU A 142 13.84 -10.47 -9.82
C LEU A 142 14.89 -10.40 -10.93
N GLU A 143 15.99 -9.70 -10.65
CA GLU A 143 17.07 -9.41 -11.60
C GLU A 143 17.97 -10.63 -11.83
N ASP A 144 18.34 -11.30 -10.73
CA ASP A 144 19.15 -12.51 -10.76
C ASP A 144 18.92 -13.34 -9.49
N LEU A 145 19.26 -14.62 -9.56
CA LEU A 145 19.19 -15.54 -8.43
C LEU A 145 20.31 -16.57 -8.56
N VAL A 146 21.13 -16.69 -7.52
CA VAL A 146 22.14 -17.76 -7.40
C VAL A 146 21.59 -18.77 -6.40
N ALA A 147 21.19 -19.94 -6.89
CA ALA A 147 20.77 -21.06 -6.06
C ALA A 147 21.91 -22.07 -5.90
N HIS A 148 22.08 -22.61 -4.69
CA HIS A 148 22.99 -23.73 -4.47
C HIS A 148 22.50 -24.98 -5.22
N SER A 149 23.41 -25.83 -5.70
CA SER A 149 23.08 -27.04 -6.47
C SER A 149 22.33 -28.09 -5.65
N ASP A 150 22.75 -28.29 -4.40
CA ASP A 150 22.06 -29.18 -3.45
C ASP A 150 20.74 -28.55 -2.95
N PRO A 151 19.58 -29.19 -3.19
CA PRO A 151 18.28 -28.77 -2.67
C PRO A 151 18.25 -28.55 -1.16
N ALA A 152 19.07 -29.27 -0.38
CA ALA A 152 19.12 -29.13 1.06
C ALA A 152 19.53 -27.72 1.52
N HIS A 153 20.30 -27.01 0.70
CA HIS A 153 20.82 -25.67 0.98
C HIS A 153 19.95 -24.52 0.43
N ARG A 154 18.86 -24.82 -0.27
CA ARG A 154 17.92 -23.84 -0.84
C ARG A 154 16.46 -24.03 -0.39
N LYS A 155 16.25 -24.67 0.76
CA LYS A 155 14.91 -24.85 1.36
C LYS A 155 14.26 -23.52 1.72
N GLY A 156 12.94 -23.50 1.90
CA GLY A 156 12.16 -22.30 2.25
C GLY A 156 12.70 -21.53 3.45
N ALA A 157 13.18 -22.20 4.50
CA ALA A 157 13.78 -21.55 5.67
C ALA A 157 15.02 -20.69 5.36
N GLN A 158 15.70 -20.96 4.24
CA GLN A 158 16.87 -20.19 3.78
C GLN A 158 16.47 -19.12 2.77
N MET A 159 15.57 -19.45 1.83
CA MET A 159 15.20 -18.56 0.73
C MET A 159 14.17 -17.51 1.13
N ILE A 160 13.13 -17.86 1.91
CA ILE A 160 12.04 -16.94 2.27
C ILE A 160 12.60 -15.70 3.01
N PRO A 161 13.44 -15.83 4.06
CA PRO A 161 13.99 -14.65 4.73
C PRO A 161 14.94 -13.84 3.83
N ALA A 162 15.71 -14.50 2.97
CA ALA A 162 16.60 -13.83 2.02
C ALA A 162 15.82 -13.01 0.99
N THR A 163 14.75 -13.59 0.43
CA THR A 163 13.84 -12.89 -0.47
C THR A 163 13.19 -11.71 0.23
N ARG A 164 12.62 -11.89 1.44
CA ARG A 164 11.98 -10.79 2.19
C ARG A 164 12.97 -9.64 2.45
N ARG A 165 14.19 -9.95 2.89
CA ARG A 165 15.25 -8.95 3.09
C ARG A 165 15.59 -8.23 1.78
N CYS A 166 15.72 -8.95 0.68
CA CYS A 166 16.01 -8.35 -0.63
C CYS A 166 14.89 -7.39 -1.07
N LEU A 167 13.62 -7.79 -0.92
CA LEU A 167 12.46 -6.96 -1.22
C LEU A 167 12.47 -5.68 -0.37
N PHE A 168 12.75 -5.77 0.93
CA PHE A 168 12.87 -4.60 1.80
C PHE A 168 14.02 -3.68 1.40
N ALA A 169 15.18 -4.23 1.04
CA ALA A 169 16.30 -3.44 0.53
C ALA A 169 15.90 -2.69 -0.76
N SER A 170 15.30 -3.39 -1.73
CA SER A 170 14.83 -2.80 -2.98
C SER A 170 13.80 -1.69 -2.72
N PHE A 171 12.83 -1.94 -1.83
CA PHE A 171 11.83 -0.95 -1.43
C PHE A 171 12.46 0.30 -0.83
N LEU A 172 13.40 0.15 0.11
CA LEU A 172 14.10 1.28 0.74
C LEU A 172 14.96 2.09 -0.24
N THR A 173 15.46 1.47 -1.32
CA THR A 173 16.20 2.18 -2.38
C THR A 173 15.31 2.83 -3.44
N ALA A 174 13.99 2.61 -3.39
CA ALA A 174 13.01 3.04 -4.38
C ALA A 174 12.22 4.31 -3.95
N SER A 175 12.79 5.13 -3.07
CA SER A 175 12.14 6.30 -2.48
C SER A 175 10.78 5.95 -1.82
N PRO A 176 10.79 5.28 -0.65
CA PRO A 176 9.59 4.89 0.09
C PRO A 176 8.61 6.01 0.36
N ARG A 177 7.32 5.69 0.30
CA ARG A 177 6.20 6.59 0.63
C ARG A 177 5.12 5.82 1.37
N ILE A 178 4.21 6.56 2.01
CA ILE A 178 3.03 6.00 2.69
C ILE A 178 1.77 6.63 2.10
N LEU A 179 0.74 5.81 1.91
CA LEU A 179 -0.56 6.21 1.41
C LEU A 179 -1.55 6.26 2.58
N GLU A 180 -2.28 7.37 2.70
CA GLU A 180 -3.42 7.51 3.60
C GLU A 180 -4.73 7.20 2.85
N PRO A 181 -5.71 6.54 3.50
CA PRO A 181 -7.01 6.36 2.90
C PRO A 181 -7.81 7.66 2.97
N VAL A 182 -8.61 7.91 1.94
CA VAL A 182 -9.45 9.09 1.80
C VAL A 182 -10.90 8.67 1.58
N TYR A 183 -11.82 9.33 2.29
CA TYR A 183 -13.25 9.22 2.07
C TYR A 183 -13.71 10.23 1.02
N GLN A 184 -14.63 9.83 0.16
CA GLN A 184 -15.57 10.77 -0.44
C GLN A 184 -16.69 10.99 0.59
N VAL A 185 -16.94 12.25 0.89
CA VAL A 185 -17.98 12.68 1.81
C VAL A 185 -19.04 13.45 1.04
N ASP A 186 -20.27 12.96 1.08
CA ASP A 186 -21.44 13.62 0.54
C ASP A 186 -22.21 14.28 1.70
N ILE A 187 -22.43 15.58 1.61
CA ILE A 187 -23.05 16.39 2.67
C ILE A 187 -24.24 17.14 2.11
N ASP A 188 -25.41 16.86 2.66
CA ASP A 188 -26.62 17.62 2.38
C ASP A 188 -26.77 18.74 3.41
N VAL A 189 -26.87 19.98 2.93
CA VAL A 189 -26.92 21.17 3.80
C VAL A 189 -27.78 22.29 3.18
N PRO A 190 -28.58 23.03 3.98
CA PRO A 190 -29.23 24.24 3.48
C PRO A 190 -28.22 25.40 3.34
N PRO A 191 -28.43 26.33 2.40
CA PRO A 191 -27.46 27.39 2.07
C PRO A 191 -27.17 28.33 3.26
N SER A 192 -28.10 28.45 4.21
CA SER A 192 -27.97 29.31 5.40
C SER A 192 -26.82 28.92 6.34
N VAL A 193 -26.44 27.63 6.38
CA VAL A 193 -25.39 27.10 7.27
C VAL A 193 -24.23 26.45 6.50
N MET A 194 -24.21 26.61 5.19
CA MET A 194 -23.21 26.04 4.29
C MET A 194 -21.79 26.46 4.64
N GLY A 195 -21.60 27.71 5.08
CA GLY A 195 -20.29 28.21 5.54
C GLY A 195 -19.68 27.40 6.70
N GLY A 196 -20.52 26.80 7.55
CA GLY A 196 -20.08 25.92 8.62
C GLY A 196 -19.42 24.64 8.08
N VAL A 197 -19.93 24.09 6.98
CA VAL A 197 -19.38 22.88 6.33
C VAL A 197 -17.98 23.14 5.80
N PHE A 198 -17.78 24.23 5.05
CA PHE A 198 -16.47 24.60 4.51
C PHE A 198 -15.42 24.84 5.61
N ASN A 199 -15.81 25.44 6.73
CA ASN A 199 -14.93 25.65 7.87
C ASN A 199 -14.45 24.33 8.48
N VAL A 200 -15.36 23.37 8.69
CA VAL A 200 -15.01 22.04 9.25
C VAL A 200 -14.14 21.26 8.27
N LEU A 201 -14.47 21.26 6.98
CA LEU A 201 -13.66 20.58 5.96
C LEU A 201 -12.25 21.19 5.88
N SER A 202 -12.12 22.51 5.83
CA SER A 202 -10.81 23.18 5.71
C SER A 202 -9.87 22.85 6.89
N LYS A 203 -10.40 22.82 8.12
CA LYS A 203 -9.62 22.43 9.31
C LYS A 203 -9.10 21.00 9.27
N ARG A 204 -9.78 20.12 8.53
CA ARG A 204 -9.53 18.67 8.47
C ARG A 204 -8.91 18.23 7.14
N ARG A 205 -8.28 19.16 6.42
CA ARG A 205 -7.66 18.92 5.10
C ARG A 205 -8.66 18.41 4.05
N GLY A 206 -9.94 18.72 4.23
CA GLY A 206 -10.99 18.37 3.29
C GLY A 206 -10.87 19.20 2.02
N HIS A 207 -11.04 18.55 0.87
CA HIS A 207 -11.01 19.20 -0.44
C HIS A 207 -12.36 19.05 -1.13
N VAL A 208 -13.04 20.16 -1.41
CA VAL A 208 -14.36 20.14 -2.06
C VAL A 208 -14.19 19.90 -3.55
N ILE A 209 -14.89 18.89 -4.05
CA ILE A 209 -14.85 18.43 -5.44
C ILE A 209 -15.99 19.10 -6.21
N GLU A 210 -17.17 19.10 -5.60
CA GLU A 210 -18.41 19.45 -6.27
C GLU A 210 -19.40 20.07 -5.29
N GLU A 211 -20.07 21.11 -5.75
CA GLU A 211 -21.17 21.78 -5.06
C GLU A 211 -22.35 21.83 -6.04
N GLN A 212 -23.45 21.17 -5.70
CA GLN A 212 -24.65 21.16 -6.52
C GLN A 212 -25.90 21.47 -5.71
N GLN A 213 -26.77 22.32 -6.23
CA GLN A 213 -28.11 22.48 -5.68
C GLN A 213 -28.97 21.28 -6.06
N LYS A 214 -29.65 20.66 -5.09
CA LYS A 214 -30.56 19.54 -5.37
C LYS A 214 -31.82 20.03 -6.08
N SER A 215 -32.04 19.56 -7.31
CA SER A 215 -33.25 19.87 -8.07
C SER A 215 -34.52 19.55 -7.28
N GLY A 216 -35.39 20.55 -7.13
CA GLY A 216 -36.65 20.41 -6.38
C GLY A 216 -36.53 20.51 -4.85
N SER A 217 -35.35 20.84 -4.31
CA SER A 217 -35.11 21.05 -2.88
C SER A 217 -34.29 22.33 -2.64
N PRO A 218 -34.50 23.05 -1.53
CA PRO A 218 -33.64 24.17 -1.14
C PRO A 218 -32.25 23.72 -0.61
N MET A 219 -31.96 22.41 -0.62
CA MET A 219 -30.71 21.84 -0.12
C MET A 219 -29.61 21.84 -1.17
N TYR A 220 -28.37 21.99 -0.71
CA TYR A 220 -27.15 21.78 -1.48
C TYR A 220 -26.53 20.43 -1.11
N SER A 221 -25.98 19.76 -2.11
CA SER A 221 -25.16 18.57 -1.98
C SER A 221 -23.71 18.97 -2.22
N ILE A 222 -22.88 18.80 -1.20
CA ILE A 222 -21.43 19.07 -1.26
C ILE A 222 -20.71 17.75 -1.24
N LYS A 223 -19.87 17.49 -2.24
CA LYS A 223 -18.96 16.35 -2.27
C LYS A 223 -17.54 16.81 -1.98
N ALA A 224 -16.87 16.13 -1.06
CA ALA A 224 -15.50 16.45 -0.68
C ALA A 224 -14.67 15.21 -0.39
N HIS A 225 -13.37 15.28 -0.67
CA HIS A 225 -12.39 14.33 -0.18
C HIS A 225 -12.01 14.67 1.26
N LEU A 226 -12.04 13.69 2.16
CA LEU A 226 -11.68 13.81 3.58
C LEU A 226 -10.74 12.67 3.98
N PRO A 227 -9.49 12.95 4.41
CA PRO A 227 -8.61 11.91 4.92
C PRO A 227 -9.23 11.17 6.11
N VAL A 228 -9.17 9.84 6.13
CA VAL A 228 -9.84 9.03 7.17
C VAL A 228 -9.33 9.37 8.57
N ASN A 229 -8.03 9.64 8.71
CA ASN A 229 -7.45 10.03 10.01
C ASN A 229 -8.01 11.36 10.55
N GLU A 230 -8.52 12.22 9.68
CA GLU A 230 -9.16 13.49 10.04
C GLU A 230 -10.69 13.34 10.18
N SER A 231 -11.25 12.15 9.98
CA SER A 231 -12.70 11.91 10.06
C SER A 231 -13.19 11.68 11.49
N PHE A 232 -12.30 11.40 12.45
CA PHE A 232 -12.68 11.17 13.85
C PHE A 232 -13.27 12.45 14.47
N GLY A 233 -14.51 12.33 14.96
CA GLY A 233 -15.28 13.46 15.49
C GLY A 233 -15.86 14.40 14.44
N PHE A 234 -15.66 14.13 13.14
CA PHE A 234 -16.14 14.98 12.04
C PHE A 234 -17.66 15.21 12.10
N ALA A 235 -18.45 14.15 12.28
CA ALA A 235 -19.91 14.27 12.33
C ALA A 235 -20.42 15.11 13.52
N ALA A 236 -19.72 15.06 14.66
CA ALA A 236 -20.07 15.85 15.84
C ALA A 236 -19.74 17.34 15.64
N GLU A 237 -18.55 17.63 15.10
CA GLU A 237 -18.13 19.01 14.80
C GLU A 237 -19.02 19.63 13.71
N LEU A 238 -19.31 18.87 12.65
CA LEU A 238 -20.21 19.30 11.57
C LEU A 238 -21.60 19.62 12.10
N ARG A 239 -22.18 18.74 12.94
CA ARG A 239 -23.46 19.00 13.62
C ARG A 239 -23.41 20.27 14.46
N GLY A 240 -22.33 20.50 15.21
CA GLY A 240 -22.16 21.71 16.02
C GLY A 240 -22.13 22.99 15.19
N GLN A 241 -21.40 23.00 14.08
CA GLN A 241 -21.26 24.18 13.20
C GLN A 241 -22.49 24.45 12.33
N THR A 242 -23.35 23.46 12.11
CA THR A 242 -24.52 23.56 11.23
C THR A 242 -25.85 23.57 12.00
N GLY A 243 -25.81 23.56 13.33
CA GLY A 243 -27.01 23.43 14.16
C GLY A 243 -27.76 22.10 13.92
N GLY A 244 -27.05 21.06 13.48
CA GLY A 244 -27.61 19.75 13.15
C GLY A 244 -28.36 19.65 11.84
N GLN A 245 -28.21 20.64 10.94
CA GLN A 245 -28.88 20.67 9.64
C GLN A 245 -28.07 20.03 8.50
N ALA A 246 -26.82 19.64 8.76
CA ALA A 246 -25.99 18.93 7.79
C ALA A 246 -25.88 17.43 8.13
N PHE A 247 -25.98 16.59 7.10
CA PHE A 247 -25.90 15.14 7.22
C PHE A 247 -24.75 14.61 6.36
N PRO A 248 -23.64 14.14 6.97
CA PRO A 248 -22.52 13.59 6.23
C PRO A 248 -22.70 12.09 5.96
N GLN A 249 -22.39 11.67 4.75
CA GLN A 249 -22.20 10.27 4.36
C GLN A 249 -20.76 10.09 3.89
N CYS A 250 -20.03 9.13 4.44
CA CYS A 250 -18.63 8.87 4.09
C CYS A 250 -18.51 7.49 3.45
N VAL A 251 -17.86 7.42 2.30
CA VAL A 251 -17.54 6.16 1.59
C VAL A 251 -16.06 6.19 1.25
N PHE A 252 -15.36 5.06 1.37
CA PHE A 252 -13.97 4.96 0.91
C PHE A 252 -13.91 5.24 -0.58
N ASP A 253 -13.01 6.14 -0.97
CA ASP A 253 -12.86 6.56 -2.35
C ASP A 253 -11.52 6.09 -2.92
N HIS A 254 -10.41 6.58 -2.39
CA HIS A 254 -9.08 6.24 -2.90
C HIS A 254 -7.98 6.28 -1.83
N TRP A 255 -6.81 5.83 -2.24
CA TRP A 255 -5.55 5.97 -1.49
C TRP A 255 -4.79 7.19 -2.00
N GLN A 256 -4.37 8.08 -1.10
CA GLN A 256 -3.63 9.29 -1.44
C GLN A 256 -2.24 9.27 -0.83
N LEU A 257 -1.24 9.77 -1.55
CA LEU A 257 0.10 9.97 -1.02
C LEU A 257 0.09 10.94 0.17
N LEU A 258 0.57 10.49 1.32
CA LEU A 258 0.76 11.36 2.47
C LEU A 258 2.00 12.24 2.21
N PRO A 259 1.88 13.58 2.28
CA PRO A 259 3.00 14.46 1.97
C PRO A 259 4.11 14.36 3.02
N GLY A 260 5.36 14.38 2.54
CA GLY A 260 6.56 14.27 3.36
C GLY A 260 7.26 12.92 3.20
N ASP A 261 8.56 12.89 3.53
CA ASP A 261 9.34 11.67 3.50
C ASP A 261 9.09 10.82 4.77
N PRO A 262 8.60 9.58 4.67
CA PRO A 262 8.38 8.72 5.84
C PRO A 262 9.66 8.36 6.60
N LEU A 263 10.84 8.49 5.99
CA LEU A 263 12.12 8.24 6.64
C LEU A 263 12.56 9.38 7.56
N GLU A 264 11.99 10.58 7.37
CA GLU A 264 12.25 11.76 8.18
C GLU A 264 11.16 11.95 9.24
N GLN A 265 11.50 11.72 10.52
CA GLN A 265 10.56 11.78 11.64
C GLN A 265 9.89 13.15 11.84
N THR A 266 10.50 14.22 11.34
CA THR A 266 9.96 15.59 11.42
C THR A 266 8.80 15.83 10.46
N THR A 267 8.66 14.99 9.43
CA THR A 267 7.56 15.11 8.47
C THR A 267 6.29 14.46 9.02
N ARG A 268 5.13 14.83 8.46
CA ARG A 268 3.86 14.19 8.84
C ARG A 268 3.89 12.68 8.58
N ALA A 269 4.45 12.27 7.43
CA ALA A 269 4.60 10.86 7.09
C ALA A 269 5.49 10.12 8.09
N GLY A 270 6.64 10.69 8.46
CA GLY A 270 7.54 10.08 9.45
C GLY A 270 6.92 10.00 10.85
N ALA A 271 6.17 11.02 11.27
CA ALA A 271 5.44 11.02 12.53
C ALA A 271 4.38 9.92 12.57
N VAL A 272 3.58 9.76 11.50
CA VAL A 272 2.59 8.68 11.37
C VAL A 272 3.25 7.31 11.45
N VAL A 273 4.32 7.08 10.67
CA VAL A 273 5.07 5.82 10.69
C VAL A 273 5.61 5.52 12.08
N THR A 274 6.23 6.51 12.74
CA THR A 274 6.79 6.35 14.09
C THR A 274 5.71 5.97 15.11
N ASN A 275 4.54 6.63 15.05
CA ASN A 275 3.42 6.34 15.94
C ASN A 275 2.84 4.93 15.71
N ILE A 276 2.69 4.50 14.46
CA ILE A 276 2.24 3.14 14.12
C ILE A 276 3.23 2.10 14.66
N ARG A 277 4.53 2.32 14.46
CA ARG A 277 5.59 1.44 14.96
C ARG A 277 5.55 1.31 16.49
N GLN A 278 5.46 2.43 17.20
CA GLN A 278 5.32 2.44 18.67
C GLN A 278 4.08 1.67 19.14
N ARG A 279 2.92 1.90 18.50
CA ARG A 279 1.67 1.21 18.82
C ARG A 279 1.76 -0.31 18.60
N LYS A 280 2.46 -0.74 17.56
CA LYS A 280 2.72 -2.16 17.26
C LYS A 280 3.84 -2.77 18.13
N GLY A 281 4.51 -1.99 18.98
CA GLY A 281 5.63 -2.47 19.80
C GLY A 281 6.94 -2.65 19.02
N LEU A 282 7.05 -2.07 17.82
CA LEU A 282 8.26 -2.09 17.00
C LEU A 282 9.25 -1.00 17.45
N ASN A 283 10.51 -1.13 17.05
CA ASN A 283 11.49 -0.04 17.22
C ASN A 283 10.96 1.22 16.51
N PRO A 284 10.83 2.39 17.17
CA PRO A 284 10.29 3.61 16.55
C PRO A 284 11.06 4.06 15.31
N VAL A 285 12.34 3.74 15.22
CA VAL A 285 13.19 4.05 14.06
C VAL A 285 13.02 2.97 13.00
N ILE A 286 12.82 3.39 11.74
CA ILE A 286 12.75 2.49 10.60
C ILE A 286 14.11 1.80 10.42
N PRO A 287 14.16 0.48 10.15
CA PRO A 287 15.43 -0.21 9.97
C PRO A 287 16.20 0.37 8.77
N LYS A 288 17.51 0.57 8.94
CA LYS A 288 18.39 1.11 7.89
C LYS A 288 18.59 0.10 6.76
N LEU A 289 18.89 0.60 5.56
CA LEU A 289 19.19 -0.23 4.38
C LEU A 289 20.28 -1.29 4.66
N ASP A 290 21.33 -0.93 5.41
CA ASP A 290 22.44 -1.82 5.78
C ASP A 290 22.01 -3.08 6.55
N ASN A 291 20.82 -3.06 7.16
CA ASN A 291 20.28 -4.24 7.85
C ASN A 291 19.80 -5.32 6.87
N PHE A 292 19.52 -4.94 5.63
CA PHE A 292 18.91 -5.80 4.61
C PHE A 292 19.82 -6.04 3.41
N LEU A 293 20.60 -5.03 3.01
CA LEU A 293 21.47 -5.07 1.85
C LEU A 293 22.80 -5.74 2.18
N ASP A 294 23.08 -6.86 1.53
CA ASP A 294 24.37 -7.54 1.63
C ASP A 294 25.34 -7.04 0.55
N LYS A 295 26.62 -6.95 0.92
CA LYS A 295 27.72 -6.71 -0.02
C LYS A 295 28.19 -8.06 -0.58
N LEU A 296 28.66 -8.05 -1.83
CA LEU A 296 29.18 -9.24 -2.52
C LEU A 296 30.29 -9.93 -1.72
#